data_AF-A0AAW1ULK6-F1
#
_entry.id   AF-A0AAW1ULK6-F1
#
_cell.length_a   1.000
_cell.length_b   1.000
_cell.length_c   1.000
_cell.angle_alpha   90.00
_cell.angle_beta   90.00
_cell.angle_gamma   90.00
#
_symmetry.space_group_name_H-M   'P 1'
#
loop_
_entity.id
_entity.type
_entity.pdbx_description
1 polymer ?
#
loop_
_entity_poly.entity_id
_entity_poly.type
_entity_poly.pdbx_seq_one_letter_code
_entity_poly.pdbx_strand_id
1 'polypeptide(L)'
;MGGVTNNHLKKLETVHKWVIKIIWNKSYQYPSDELYKVSQLLDIRQLYYMALSRYQRQNISNASLNIHNHDTRIRGKLLKYPPMTKTIGQRSFQFLAPRVYNTIPNEIKQLKTHKSFANKLRRSILLRPRAEIHQIVDVKNS
;
A
#
# COMPACT_ATOMS: atom_id res chain seq x y z
N MET A 1 -4.79 18.87 -12.43
CA MET A 1 -3.86 19.08 -11.29
C MET A 1 -3.23 17.74 -10.87
N GLY A 2 -2.13 17.30 -11.50
CA GLY A 2 -1.57 15.95 -11.23
C GLY A 2 -0.04 15.85 -11.13
N GLY A 3 0.70 16.92 -11.45
CA GLY A 3 2.17 16.94 -11.40
C GLY A 3 2.75 17.33 -10.03
N VAL A 4 1.98 18.06 -9.22
CA VAL A 4 2.46 18.64 -7.95
C VAL A 4 2.72 17.56 -6.89
N THR A 5 1.93 16.47 -6.86
CA THR A 5 2.09 15.39 -5.88
C THR A 5 3.34 14.54 -6.12
N ASN A 6 3.73 14.32 -7.37
CA ASN A 6 4.92 13.53 -7.69
C ASN A 6 6.22 14.21 -7.24
N ASN A 7 6.30 15.54 -7.37
CA ASN A 7 7.49 16.28 -6.95
C ASN A 7 7.65 16.31 -5.42
N HIS A 8 6.55 16.51 -4.69
CA HIS A 8 6.58 16.46 -3.22
C HIS A 8 6.84 15.05 -2.69
N LEU A 9 6.23 14.02 -3.28
CA LEU A 9 6.46 12.64 -2.87
C LEU A 9 7.90 12.20 -3.11
N LYS A 10 8.49 12.55 -4.27
CA LYS A 10 9.91 12.27 -4.55
C LYS A 10 10.83 12.96 -3.55
N LYS A 11 10.58 14.23 -3.20
CA LYS A 11 11.37 14.94 -2.18
C LYS A 11 11.28 14.23 -0.83
N LEU A 12 10.07 13.84 -0.42
CA LEU A 12 9.85 13.13 0.83
C LEU A 12 10.59 11.78 0.85
N GLU A 13 10.59 11.04 -0.26
CA GLU A 13 11.33 9.77 -0.39
C GLU A 13 12.84 9.96 -0.28
N THR A 14 13.37 11.02 -0.91
CA THR A 14 14.79 11.36 -0.81
C THR A 14 15.18 11.67 0.64
N VAL A 15 14.39 12.52 1.32
CA VAL A 15 14.63 12.87 2.73
C VAL A 15 14.56 11.63 3.62
N HIS A 16 13.54 10.79 3.46
CA HIS A 16 13.40 9.57 4.25
C HIS A 16 14.60 8.62 4.06
N LYS A 17 15.04 8.40 2.82
CA LYS A 17 16.24 7.60 2.54
C LYS A 17 17.48 8.19 3.19
N TRP A 18 17.65 9.50 3.12
CA TRP A 18 18.77 10.22 3.75
C TRP A 18 18.80 10.01 5.26
N VAL A 19 17.66 10.18 5.93
CA VAL A 19 17.53 9.96 7.37
C VAL A 19 17.94 8.54 7.75
N ILE A 20 17.48 7.53 7.00
CA ILE A 20 17.85 6.13 7.28
C ILE A 20 19.34 5.90 7.05
N LYS A 21 19.94 6.48 5.99
CA LYS A 21 21.40 6.39 5.76
C LYS A 21 22.20 6.97 6.92
N ILE A 22 21.77 8.11 7.45
CA ILE A 22 22.42 8.75 8.61
C ILE A 22 22.32 7.83 9.84
N ILE A 23 21.12 7.35 10.18
CA ILE A 23 20.93 6.54 11.39
C ILE A 23 21.69 5.20 11.29
N TRP A 24 21.81 4.60 10.10
CA TRP A 24 22.55 3.35 9.87
C TRP A 24 24.02 3.56 9.47
N ASN A 25 24.51 4.81 9.54
CA ASN A 25 25.86 5.19 9.14
C ASN A 25 26.30 4.59 7.78
N LYS A 26 25.43 4.68 6.78
CA LYS A 26 25.68 4.17 5.42
C LYS A 26 26.17 5.29 4.50
N SER A 27 26.98 4.91 3.51
CA SER A 27 27.49 5.86 2.53
C SER A 27 26.37 6.51 1.71
N TYR A 28 26.64 7.71 1.19
CA TYR A 28 25.69 8.44 0.35
C TYR A 28 25.23 7.62 -0.86
N GLN A 29 26.11 6.81 -1.45
CA GLN A 29 25.82 5.98 -2.63
C GLN A 29 25.22 4.60 -2.27
N TYR A 30 25.00 4.31 -0.99
CA TYR A 30 24.48 3.01 -0.57
C TYR A 30 23.12 2.70 -1.24
N PRO A 31 22.95 1.49 -1.83
CA PRO A 31 21.76 1.14 -2.58
C PRO A 31 20.51 1.16 -1.70
N SER A 32 19.43 1.75 -2.22
CA SER A 32 18.19 1.95 -1.45
C SER A 32 17.55 0.63 -1.04
N ASP A 33 17.55 -0.38 -1.91
CA ASP A 33 16.88 -1.65 -1.61
C ASP A 33 17.57 -2.41 -0.49
N GLU A 34 18.90 -2.40 -0.46
CA GLU A 34 19.65 -2.97 0.65
C GLU A 34 19.45 -2.16 1.94
N LEU A 35 19.37 -0.83 1.84
CA LEU A 35 19.12 0.03 3.00
C LEU A 35 17.84 -0.33 3.75
N TYR A 36 16.74 -0.54 3.00
CA TYR A 36 15.46 -0.93 3.60
C TYR A 36 15.45 -2.38 4.08
N LYS A 37 16.17 -3.30 3.40
CA LYS A 37 16.34 -4.68 3.87
C LYS A 37 17.11 -4.73 5.20
N VAL A 38 18.20 -3.98 5.33
CA VAL A 38 19.02 -3.97 6.56
C VAL A 38 18.29 -3.26 7.70
N SER A 39 17.61 -2.15 7.41
CA SER A 39 16.91 -1.38 8.45
C SER A 39 15.59 -2.00 8.91
N GLN A 40 15.01 -2.94 8.15
CA GLN A 40 13.67 -3.50 8.41
C GLN A 40 12.59 -2.41 8.57
N LEU A 41 12.83 -1.26 7.91
CA LEU A 41 11.93 -0.13 7.85
C LEU A 41 11.06 -0.21 6.59
N LEU A 42 9.87 0.37 6.69
CA LEU A 42 8.98 0.52 5.55
C LEU A 42 9.29 1.83 4.84
N ASP A 43 9.35 1.82 3.52
CA ASP A 43 9.40 3.06 2.76
C ASP A 43 8.04 3.78 2.73
N ILE A 44 8.01 4.96 2.12
CA ILE A 44 6.82 5.84 2.14
C ILE A 44 5.61 5.17 1.48
N ARG A 45 5.80 4.49 0.35
CA ARG A 45 4.71 3.81 -0.35
C ARG A 45 4.23 2.59 0.42
N GLN A 46 5.13 1.86 1.05
CA GLN A 46 4.80 0.75 1.94
C GLN A 46 4.04 1.22 3.19
N LEU A 47 4.44 2.35 3.77
CA LEU A 47 3.71 3.00 4.87
C LEU A 47 2.32 3.42 4.44
N TYR A 48 2.18 4.01 3.24
CA TYR A 48 0.88 4.40 2.70
C TYR A 48 -0.01 3.18 2.42
N TYR A 49 0.52 2.11 1.83
CA TYR A 49 -0.16 0.83 1.67
C TYR A 49 -0.66 0.29 3.02
N MET A 50 0.18 0.32 4.06
CA MET A 50 -0.19 -0.10 5.41
C MET A 50 -1.29 0.77 6.00
N ALA A 51 -1.23 2.10 5.81
CA ALA A 51 -2.24 3.04 6.28
C ALA A 51 -3.60 2.79 5.62
N LEU A 52 -3.64 2.65 4.29
CA LEU A 52 -4.85 2.31 3.53
C LEU A 52 -5.46 0.99 4.00
N SER A 53 -4.63 -0.03 4.19
CA SER A 53 -5.05 -1.34 4.66
C SER A 53 -5.69 -1.30 6.05
N ARG A 54 -5.10 -0.53 6.98
CA ARG A 54 -5.63 -0.34 8.33
C ARG A 54 -6.93 0.43 8.33
N TYR A 55 -7.00 1.52 7.56
CA TYR A 55 -8.21 2.30 7.41
C TYR A 55 -9.35 1.44 6.87
N GLN A 56 -9.11 0.70 5.79
CA GLN A 56 -10.14 -0.12 5.15
C GLN A 56 -10.66 -1.21 6.08
N ARG A 57 -9.79 -1.77 6.93
CA ARG A 57 -10.19 -2.73 7.95
C ARG A 57 -11.10 -2.12 9.01
N GLN A 58 -10.79 -0.91 9.48
CA GLN A 58 -11.62 -0.22 10.47
C GLN A 58 -12.99 0.16 9.90
N ASN A 59 -13.06 0.44 8.60
CA ASN A 59 -14.27 0.86 7.91
C ASN A 59 -14.93 -0.27 7.10
N ILE A 60 -14.59 -1.52 7.37
CA ILE A 60 -15.06 -2.65 6.56
C ILE A 60 -16.57 -2.86 6.67
N SER A 61 -17.17 -2.51 7.81
CA SER A 61 -18.61 -2.54 8.04
C SER A 61 -19.37 -1.59 7.12
N ASN A 62 -18.75 -0.48 6.72
CA ASN A 62 -19.35 0.56 5.88
C ASN A 62 -19.01 0.34 4.40
N ALA A 63 -18.25 -0.71 4.07
CA ALA A 63 -17.79 -0.97 2.72
C ALA A 63 -18.81 -1.82 1.96
N SER A 64 -18.94 -1.55 0.66
CA SER A 64 -19.78 -2.35 -0.23
C SER A 64 -19.13 -3.71 -0.49
N LEU A 65 -19.69 -4.74 0.13
CA LEU A 65 -19.23 -6.12 -0.04
C LEU A 65 -19.68 -6.69 -1.40
N ASN A 66 -18.85 -7.55 -2.00
CA ASN A 66 -19.26 -8.38 -3.12
C ASN A 66 -20.07 -9.58 -2.61
N ILE A 67 -21.38 -9.39 -2.46
CA ILE A 67 -22.31 -10.44 -1.99
C ILE A 67 -22.92 -11.22 -3.16
N HIS A 68 -22.79 -10.76 -4.41
CA HIS A 68 -23.42 -11.41 -5.57
C HIS A 68 -22.59 -12.56 -6.13
N ASN A 69 -23.28 -13.67 -6.41
CA ASN A 69 -22.71 -14.93 -6.88
C ASN A 69 -22.53 -15.01 -8.42
N HIS A 70 -22.68 -13.88 -9.12
CA HIS A 70 -22.55 -13.85 -10.58
C HIS A 70 -21.09 -13.72 -11.01
N ASP A 71 -20.71 -14.54 -12.00
CA ASP A 71 -19.38 -14.54 -12.63
C ASP A 71 -19.10 -13.20 -13.32
N THR A 72 -18.44 -12.31 -12.60
CA THR A 72 -17.90 -11.06 -13.14
C THR A 72 -16.41 -10.99 -12.79
N ARG A 73 -15.63 -10.15 -13.49
CA ARG A 73 -14.18 -9.92 -13.28
C ARG A 73 -13.78 -9.51 -11.85
N ILE A 74 -14.75 -9.44 -10.93
CA ILE A 74 -14.65 -9.08 -9.51
C ILE A 74 -14.69 -10.33 -8.61
N ARG A 75 -14.99 -11.52 -9.16
CA ARG A 75 -15.01 -12.80 -8.43
C ARG A 75 -13.68 -13.02 -7.67
N GLY A 76 -13.77 -13.25 -6.36
CA GLY A 76 -12.63 -13.41 -5.46
C GLY A 76 -12.16 -12.15 -4.72
N LYS A 77 -12.70 -10.96 -5.03
CA LYS A 77 -12.43 -9.73 -4.27
C LYS A 77 -13.50 -9.50 -3.22
N LEU A 78 -13.09 -9.27 -1.97
CA LEU A 78 -14.01 -9.03 -0.86
C LEU A 78 -14.76 -7.70 -1.02
N LEU A 79 -14.04 -6.64 -1.41
CA LEU A 79 -14.56 -5.28 -1.48
C LEU A 79 -14.78 -4.81 -2.92
N LYS A 80 -15.94 -4.21 -3.18
CA LYS A 80 -16.17 -3.43 -4.40
C LYS A 80 -15.43 -2.10 -4.29
N TYR A 81 -15.05 -1.57 -5.44
CA TYR A 81 -14.53 -0.21 -5.58
C TYR A 81 -15.14 0.42 -6.82
N PRO A 82 -15.38 1.75 -6.81
CA PRO A 82 -16.07 2.42 -7.90
C PRO A 82 -15.31 2.24 -9.22
N PRO A 83 -16.01 2.03 -10.35
CA PRO A 83 -15.36 2.00 -11.65
C PRO A 83 -14.82 3.40 -11.95
N MET A 84 -13.50 3.54 -11.92
CA MET A 84 -12.82 4.80 -12.23
C MET A 84 -12.27 4.72 -13.66
N THR A 85 -12.91 5.45 -14.58
CA THR A 85 -12.51 5.53 -15.99
C THR A 85 -11.23 6.35 -16.16
N LYS A 86 -11.05 7.39 -15.34
CA LYS A 86 -9.85 8.23 -15.35
C LYS A 86 -8.84 7.75 -14.32
N THR A 87 -7.57 7.69 -14.71
CA THR A 87 -6.45 7.28 -13.85
C THR A 87 -6.25 8.22 -12.65
N ILE A 88 -6.64 9.49 -12.78
CA ILE A 88 -6.67 10.43 -11.65
C ILE A 88 -7.66 9.99 -10.56
N GLY A 89 -8.82 9.43 -10.95
CA GLY A 89 -9.81 8.88 -10.02
C GLY A 89 -9.32 7.59 -9.37
N GLN A 90 -8.44 6.85 -10.02
CA GLN A 90 -7.81 5.63 -9.47
C GLN A 90 -6.79 5.94 -8.37
N ARG A 91 -6.34 7.20 -8.24
CA ARG A 91 -5.54 7.67 -7.10
C ARG A 91 -6.40 8.16 -5.94
N SER A 92 -7.73 8.22 -6.12
CA SER A 92 -8.62 8.60 -5.03
C SER A 92 -8.60 7.54 -3.94
N PHE A 93 -8.73 8.00 -2.71
CA PHE A 93 -8.75 7.15 -1.54
C PHE A 93 -9.89 6.11 -1.58
N GLN A 94 -11.06 6.50 -2.07
CA GLN A 94 -12.24 5.63 -2.23
C GLN A 94 -11.99 4.46 -3.18
N PHE A 95 -11.11 4.63 -4.17
CA PHE A 95 -10.72 3.55 -5.07
C PHE A 95 -9.55 2.74 -4.51
N LEU A 96 -8.52 3.42 -4.00
CA LEU A 96 -7.25 2.80 -3.66
C LEU A 96 -7.32 1.98 -2.37
N ALA A 97 -8.05 2.43 -1.35
CA ALA A 97 -8.19 1.71 -0.08
C ALA A 97 -8.79 0.30 -0.23
N PRO A 98 -9.97 0.11 -0.87
CA PRO A 98 -10.54 -1.22 -1.09
C PRO A 98 -9.69 -2.06 -2.06
N ARG A 99 -9.07 -1.44 -3.09
CA ARG A 99 -8.15 -2.14 -4.01
C ARG A 99 -6.93 -2.70 -3.26
N VAL A 100 -6.26 -1.88 -2.46
CA VAL A 100 -5.11 -2.29 -1.63
C VAL A 100 -5.52 -3.40 -0.67
N TYR A 101 -6.63 -3.23 0.05
CA TYR A 101 -7.08 -4.24 1.00
C TYR A 101 -7.37 -5.59 0.35
N ASN A 102 -7.92 -5.60 -0.87
CA ASN A 102 -8.17 -6.82 -1.62
C ASN A 102 -6.89 -7.62 -1.92
N THR A 103 -5.73 -6.98 -2.06
CA THR A 103 -4.42 -7.64 -2.30
C THR A 103 -3.80 -8.32 -1.07
N ILE A 104 -4.39 -8.12 0.11
CA ILE A 104 -3.94 -8.76 1.35
C ILE A 104 -4.44 -10.22 1.38
N PRO A 105 -3.60 -11.20 1.75
CA PRO A 105 -4.03 -12.59 1.96
C PRO A 105 -5.17 -12.71 2.98
N ASN A 106 -6.10 -13.64 2.73
CA ASN A 106 -7.26 -13.86 3.61
C ASN A 106 -6.86 -14.24 5.04
N GLU A 107 -5.77 -14.99 5.20
CA GLU A 107 -5.17 -15.32 6.50
C GLU A 107 -4.90 -14.08 7.37
N ILE A 108 -4.43 -12.99 6.75
CA ILE A 108 -4.15 -11.74 7.46
C ILE A 108 -5.47 -10.99 7.69
N LYS A 109 -6.38 -10.97 6.71
CA LYS A 109 -7.70 -10.30 6.84
C LYS A 109 -8.52 -10.88 8.00
N GLN A 110 -8.51 -12.19 8.18
CA GLN A 110 -9.29 -12.93 9.18
C GLN A 110 -8.75 -12.84 10.61
N LEU A 111 -7.56 -12.25 10.83
CA LEU A 111 -7.04 -12.03 12.19
C LEU A 111 -8.05 -11.25 13.02
N LYS A 112 -8.25 -11.60 14.30
CA LYS A 112 -9.29 -10.99 15.14
C LYS A 112 -8.95 -9.57 15.60
N THR A 113 -7.73 -9.36 16.08
CA THR A 113 -7.35 -8.08 16.68
C THR A 113 -6.69 -7.14 15.69
N HIS A 114 -6.94 -5.84 15.81
CA HIS A 114 -6.27 -4.83 14.97
C HIS A 114 -4.74 -4.85 15.15
N LYS A 115 -4.25 -5.13 16.38
CA LYS A 115 -2.81 -5.26 16.66
C LYS A 115 -2.17 -6.45 15.93
N SER A 116 -2.80 -7.63 15.98
CA SER A 116 -2.28 -8.81 15.26
C SER A 116 -2.28 -8.59 13.74
N PHE A 117 -3.35 -7.98 13.22
CA PHE A 117 -3.43 -7.57 11.82
C PHE A 117 -2.28 -6.63 11.43
N ALA A 118 -2.09 -5.53 12.15
CA ALA A 118 -1.04 -4.55 11.84
C ALA A 118 0.36 -5.17 11.88
N ASN A 119 0.63 -6.04 12.86
CA ASN A 119 1.92 -6.71 12.98
C ASN A 119 2.17 -7.72 11.85
N LYS A 120 1.19 -8.58 11.54
CA LYS A 120 1.32 -9.56 10.47
C LYS A 120 1.37 -8.89 9.09
N LEU A 121 0.60 -7.83 8.89
CA LEU A 121 0.64 -6.99 7.69
C LEU A 121 2.00 -6.32 7.52
N ARG A 122 2.57 -5.72 8.57
CA ARG A 122 3.92 -5.15 8.50
C ARG A 122 4.95 -6.19 8.07
N ARG A 123 4.90 -7.39 8.65
CA ARG A 123 5.79 -8.50 8.28
C ARG A 123 5.60 -8.91 6.82
N SER A 124 4.36 -9.04 6.35
CA SER A 124 4.11 -9.42 4.95
C SER A 124 4.59 -8.35 3.97
N ILE A 125 4.49 -7.06 4.32
CA ILE A 125 5.02 -5.95 3.53
C ILE A 125 6.54 -6.01 3.45
N LEU A 126 7.23 -6.29 4.56
CA LEU A 126 8.70 -6.38 4.61
C LEU A 126 9.27 -7.53 3.78
N LEU A 127 8.52 -8.64 3.67
CA LEU A 127 8.94 -9.81 2.90
C LEU A 127 8.71 -9.66 1.38
N ARG A 128 7.91 -8.68 0.95
CA ARG A 128 7.61 -8.46 -0.47
C ARG A 128 8.64 -7.54 -1.13
N PRO A 129 8.95 -7.76 -2.42
CA PRO A 129 9.71 -6.80 -3.21
C PRO A 129 9.05 -5.41 -3.19
N ARG A 130 9.85 -4.37 -2.94
CA ARG A 130 9.35 -2.98 -2.84
C ARG A 130 8.60 -2.55 -4.10
N ALA A 131 9.13 -2.93 -5.27
CA ALA A 131 8.56 -2.62 -6.58
C ALA A 131 7.10 -3.10 -6.72
N GLU A 132 6.75 -4.27 -6.18
CA GLU A 132 5.38 -4.80 -6.25
C GLU A 132 4.40 -3.89 -5.50
N ILE A 133 4.76 -3.47 -4.28
CA ILE A 133 3.91 -2.61 -3.46
C ILE A 133 3.78 -1.22 -4.11
N HIS A 134 4.86 -0.74 -4.72
CA HIS A 134 4.84 0.53 -5.44
C HIS A 134 3.87 0.48 -6.63
N GLN A 135 3.83 -0.61 -7.38
CA GLN A 135 2.89 -0.78 -8.51
C GLN A 135 1.42 -0.84 -8.07
N ILE A 136 1.14 -1.34 -6.86
CA ILE A 136 -0.23 -1.39 -6.34
C ILE A 136 -0.72 0.02 -5.99
N VAL A 137 0.15 0.84 -5.40
CA VAL A 137 -0.16 2.21 -4.94
C VAL A 137 -0.11 3.21 -6.09
N ASP A 138 0.94 3.16 -6.90
CA ASP A 138 1.14 4.02 -8.06
C ASP A 138 0.42 3.38 -9.25
N VAL A 139 -0.89 3.63 -9.33
CA VAL A 139 -1.67 3.21 -10.49
C VAL A 139 -1.12 3.95 -11.72
N LYS A 140 -0.25 3.28 -12.47
CA LYS A 140 0.28 3.78 -13.75
C LYS A 140 -0.81 3.69 -14.80
N ASN A 141 -0.87 4.72 -15.65
CA ASN A 141 -1.65 4.70 -16.88
C ASN A 141 -1.19 3.46 -17.68
N SER A 142 -2.03 2.42 -17.72
CA SER A 142 -1.99 1.44 -18.82
C SER A 142 -2.81 2.02 -19.97
#